data_AF-A0A5J4WKE8-F1
#
_entry.id   AF-A0A5J4WKE8-F1
#
_cell.length_a   1.000
_cell.length_b   1.000
_cell.length_c   1.000
_cell.angle_alpha   90.00
_cell.angle_beta   90.00
_cell.angle_gamma   90.00
#
_symmetry.space_group_name_H-M   'P 1'
#
loop_
_entity.id
_entity.type
_entity.pdbx_description
1 polymer ?
#
loop_
_entity_poly.entity_id
_entity_poly.type
_entity_poly.pdbx_seq_one_letter_code
_entity_poly.pdbx_strand_id
1 'polypeptide(L)'
;MTSESDVWSIGVIIIEVITGEHPFEGITQNETLSNISSGKYKPFPDYINGELKIMLETMIGKIPSQRPSVQSLLESNIMQLVSVIEKSNEQKEYQQSNEQLNKENNELKSKVQILEVEKEKEKQEKVNALSKIDKLNQEKIQALSEKDKTIAMKEYEKQKELSEKQKELQEKQKAQSERDQEKIRADTEHAEVLRLTAQITRLNQQLLSVPTSLSTIAYQSIIPDPDHLIQQENKIIRTNKGVRSTVAFNPVITSGIVRFGGFFEKHSIWDFSIGIADSSAVFGSNQAPSYGEKINKTVRYFKSGDLIHIGDFIKGNSRIKENKTIAMEVNMNIIPRTLTFFYDNQEQPVSVTDIPSSIRFYIFLEDDNSSFAITQFENVQYSSANGNKGQKFVQWGKGWKK
;
A
#
# COMPACT_ATOMS: atom_id res chain seq x y z
N MET A 1 73.27 -57.40 80.58
CA MET A 1 73.07 -57.83 79.20
C MET A 1 74.33 -57.44 78.44
N THR A 2 74.92 -58.35 77.67
CA THR A 2 76.15 -58.08 76.91
C THR A 2 75.87 -58.29 75.43
N SER A 3 76.62 -57.61 74.55
CA SER A 3 76.40 -57.72 73.10
C SER A 3 76.51 -59.16 72.58
N GLU A 4 77.33 -59.99 73.22
CA GLU A 4 77.48 -61.42 72.90
C GLU A 4 76.24 -62.23 73.29
N SER A 5 75.50 -61.80 74.33
CA SER A 5 74.20 -62.40 74.68
C SER A 5 73.13 -62.05 73.63
N ASP A 6 73.16 -60.84 73.07
CA ASP A 6 72.25 -60.41 72.00
C ASP A 6 72.55 -61.13 70.67
N VAL A 7 73.83 -61.33 70.34
CA VAL A 7 74.22 -62.15 69.17
C VAL A 7 73.71 -63.59 69.31
N TRP A 8 73.76 -64.16 70.51
CA TRP A 8 73.25 -65.50 70.77
C TRP A 8 71.74 -65.58 70.61
N SER A 9 70.98 -64.63 71.17
CA SER A 9 69.53 -64.60 71.05
C SER A 9 69.09 -64.39 69.59
N ILE A 10 69.76 -63.51 68.83
CA ILE A 10 69.52 -63.34 67.39
C ILE A 10 69.82 -64.64 66.64
N GLY A 11 70.92 -65.33 66.96
CA GLY A 11 71.26 -66.61 66.33
C GLY A 11 70.18 -67.66 66.55
N VAL A 12 69.66 -67.76 67.77
CA VAL A 12 68.51 -68.61 68.12
C VAL A 12 67.28 -68.24 67.29
N ILE A 13 66.93 -66.95 67.22
CA ILE A 13 65.77 -66.47 66.46
C ILE A 13 65.91 -66.80 64.97
N ILE A 14 67.08 -66.57 64.37
CA ILE A 14 67.28 -66.84 62.94
C ILE A 14 67.12 -68.34 62.66
N ILE A 15 67.69 -69.20 63.51
CA ILE A 15 67.54 -70.66 63.39
C ILE A 15 66.06 -71.04 63.49
N GLU A 16 65.36 -70.51 64.49
CA GLU A 16 63.94 -70.79 64.71
C GLU A 16 63.08 -70.31 63.53
N VAL A 17 63.39 -69.15 62.94
CA VAL A 17 62.70 -68.65 61.74
C VAL A 17 62.94 -69.55 60.53
N ILE A 18 64.17 -70.06 60.35
CA ILE A 18 64.53 -70.88 59.19
C ILE A 18 64.04 -72.33 59.33
N THR A 19 64.03 -72.88 60.54
CA THR A 19 63.71 -74.29 60.81
C THR A 19 62.28 -74.49 61.32
N GLY A 20 61.66 -73.46 61.89
CA GLY A 20 60.40 -73.56 62.63
C GLY A 20 60.56 -74.18 64.03
N GLU A 21 61.77 -74.54 64.45
CA GLU A 21 62.02 -75.21 65.73
C GLU A 21 63.09 -74.48 66.56
N HIS A 22 62.90 -74.47 67.89
CA HIS A 22 63.87 -73.86 68.78
C HIS A 22 65.12 -74.77 68.94
N PRO A 23 66.36 -74.27 68.68
CA PRO A 23 67.56 -75.10 68.54
C PRO A 23 67.93 -75.92 69.77
N PHE A 24 67.62 -75.43 70.97
CA PHE A 24 67.98 -76.09 72.23
C PHE A 24 66.79 -76.76 72.93
N GLU A 25 65.63 -76.82 72.29
CA GLU A 25 64.40 -77.35 72.88
C GLU A 25 64.58 -78.82 73.32
N GLY A 26 64.33 -79.08 74.61
CA GLY A 26 64.18 -80.41 75.18
C GLY A 26 62.72 -80.71 75.52
N ILE A 27 62.44 -81.94 75.95
CA ILE A 27 61.10 -82.42 76.30
C ILE A 27 60.55 -81.66 77.54
N THR A 28 61.45 -81.18 78.41
CA THR A 28 61.11 -80.38 79.59
C THR A 28 61.91 -79.09 79.63
N GLN A 29 61.43 -78.08 80.38
CA GLN A 29 62.15 -76.82 80.57
C GLN A 29 63.55 -77.02 81.16
N ASN A 30 63.71 -77.97 82.10
CA ASN A 30 65.02 -78.30 82.67
C ASN A 30 65.97 -78.91 81.64
N GLU A 31 65.43 -79.74 80.72
CA GLU A 31 66.21 -80.28 79.61
C GLU A 31 66.62 -79.18 78.63
N THR A 32 65.71 -78.26 78.29
CA THR A 32 66.05 -77.09 77.46
C THR A 32 67.15 -76.23 78.09
N LEU A 33 67.05 -75.93 79.39
CA LEU A 33 68.09 -75.18 80.12
C LEU A 33 69.43 -75.94 80.19
N SER A 34 69.37 -77.26 80.33
CA SER A 34 70.55 -78.14 80.27
C SER A 34 71.21 -78.14 78.89
N ASN A 35 70.40 -78.21 77.82
CA ASN A 35 70.85 -78.14 76.43
C ASN A 35 71.54 -76.78 76.14
N ILE A 36 70.94 -75.66 76.58
CA ILE A 36 71.54 -74.32 76.46
C ILE A 36 72.88 -74.26 77.22
N SER A 37 72.91 -74.73 78.46
CA SER A 37 74.11 -74.66 79.32
C SER A 37 75.24 -75.57 78.83
N SER A 38 74.90 -76.72 78.23
CA SER A 38 75.86 -77.67 77.67
C SER A 38 76.30 -77.31 76.25
N GLY A 39 75.53 -76.48 75.52
CA GLY A 39 75.77 -76.16 74.11
C GLY A 39 75.26 -77.24 73.16
N LYS A 40 74.35 -78.11 73.60
CA LYS A 40 73.77 -79.20 72.80
C LYS A 40 72.53 -78.68 72.06
N TYR A 41 72.62 -78.52 70.75
CA TYR A 41 71.51 -78.09 69.88
C TYR A 41 71.08 -79.21 68.91
N LYS A 42 69.85 -79.13 68.39
CA LYS A 42 69.31 -80.01 67.35
C LYS A 42 70.13 -79.88 66.05
N PRO A 43 70.40 -80.98 65.32
CA PRO A 43 71.18 -80.91 64.09
C PRO A 43 70.46 -80.06 63.03
N PHE A 44 71.21 -79.23 62.31
CA PHE A 44 70.65 -78.42 61.23
C PHE A 44 70.18 -79.29 60.05
N PRO A 45 69.01 -78.96 59.44
CA PRO A 45 68.57 -79.58 58.18
C PRO A 45 69.57 -79.36 57.03
N ASP A 46 69.55 -80.25 56.03
CA ASP A 46 70.53 -80.25 54.92
C ASP A 46 70.54 -78.96 54.09
N TYR A 47 69.43 -78.21 54.08
CA TYR A 47 69.34 -76.94 53.36
C TYR A 47 70.03 -75.78 54.08
N ILE A 48 70.34 -75.90 55.37
CA ILE A 48 71.20 -74.96 56.11
C ILE A 48 72.62 -75.52 56.02
N ASN A 49 73.37 -75.08 55.02
CA ASN A 49 74.73 -75.53 54.77
C ASN A 49 75.66 -74.34 54.47
N GLY A 50 76.95 -74.64 54.27
CA GLY A 50 77.95 -73.64 53.89
C GLY A 50 78.13 -72.51 54.92
N GLU A 51 78.33 -71.30 54.41
CA GLU A 51 78.62 -70.09 55.20
C GLU A 51 77.51 -69.76 56.22
N LEU A 52 76.24 -69.97 55.86
CA LEU A 52 75.10 -69.69 56.73
C LEU A 52 75.12 -70.61 57.96
N LYS A 53 75.39 -71.91 57.75
CA LYS A 53 75.51 -72.87 58.85
C LYS A 53 76.62 -72.47 59.82
N ILE A 54 77.80 -72.16 59.28
CA ILE A 54 78.97 -71.75 60.08
C ILE A 54 78.66 -70.48 60.89
N MET A 55 78.01 -69.50 60.26
CA MET A 55 77.57 -68.27 60.93
C MET A 55 76.63 -68.57 62.09
N LEU A 56 75.59 -69.38 61.86
CA LEU A 56 74.62 -69.73 62.89
C LEU A 56 75.26 -70.50 64.05
N GLU A 57 76.11 -71.50 63.77
CA GLU A 57 76.83 -72.29 64.76
C GLU A 57 77.73 -71.41 65.66
N THR A 58 78.41 -70.43 65.07
CA THR A 58 79.28 -69.51 65.83
C THR A 58 78.49 -68.50 66.66
N MET A 59 77.31 -68.05 66.20
CA MET A 59 76.43 -67.16 66.97
C MET A 59 75.85 -67.86 68.22
N ILE A 60 75.40 -69.11 68.09
CA ILE A 60 74.82 -69.87 69.23
C ILE A 60 75.87 -70.58 70.10
N GLY A 61 77.16 -70.35 69.83
CA GLY A 61 78.28 -70.97 70.53
C GLY A 61 78.25 -70.75 72.05
N LYS A 62 78.74 -71.75 72.79
CA LYS A 62 78.73 -71.75 74.26
C LYS A 62 79.59 -70.65 74.87
N ILE A 63 80.74 -70.35 74.27
CA ILE A 63 81.72 -69.40 74.79
C ILE A 63 81.40 -68.00 74.25
N PRO A 64 80.97 -67.03 75.09
CA PRO A 64 80.53 -65.71 74.61
C PRO A 64 81.60 -64.96 73.81
N SER A 65 82.87 -65.02 74.23
CA SER A 65 83.99 -64.35 73.57
C SER A 65 84.37 -64.92 72.20
N GLN A 66 83.83 -66.09 71.83
CA GLN A 66 84.04 -66.69 70.51
C GLN A 66 82.91 -66.35 69.53
N ARG A 67 81.82 -65.73 70.01
CA ARG A 67 80.71 -65.31 69.15
C ARG A 67 81.17 -64.14 68.28
N PRO A 68 80.74 -64.06 67.01
CA PRO A 68 81.10 -62.96 66.14
C PRO A 68 80.52 -61.64 66.65
N SER A 69 81.18 -60.52 66.34
CA SER A 69 80.59 -59.20 66.55
C SER A 69 79.50 -58.94 65.52
N VAL A 70 78.55 -58.05 65.85
CA VAL A 70 77.52 -57.60 64.89
C VAL A 70 78.16 -57.02 63.62
N GLN A 71 79.27 -56.28 63.75
CA GLN A 71 80.01 -55.76 62.61
C GLN A 71 80.50 -56.88 61.69
N SER A 72 81.09 -57.94 62.25
CA SER A 72 81.56 -59.10 61.47
C SER A 72 80.42 -59.84 60.77
N LEU A 73 79.23 -59.89 61.38
CA LEU A 73 78.04 -60.49 60.77
C LEU A 73 77.54 -59.66 59.58
N LEU A 74 77.52 -58.32 59.70
CA LEU A 74 77.14 -57.41 58.63
C LEU A 74 78.15 -57.39 57.47
N GLU A 75 79.42 -57.67 57.76
CA GLU A 75 80.49 -57.79 56.77
C GLU A 75 80.55 -59.17 56.09
N SER A 76 79.72 -60.14 56.52
CA SER A 76 79.64 -61.46 55.87
C SER A 76 79.17 -61.38 54.41
N ASN A 77 79.55 -62.35 53.59
CA ASN A 77 79.14 -62.35 52.18
C ASN A 77 77.62 -62.41 52.04
N ILE A 78 76.95 -63.14 52.94
CA ILE A 78 75.49 -63.26 52.97
C ILE A 78 74.82 -61.89 53.13
N MET A 79 75.24 -61.11 54.13
CA MET A 79 74.66 -59.78 54.37
C MET A 79 75.03 -58.79 53.26
N GLN A 80 76.25 -58.87 52.72
CA GLN A 80 76.63 -58.05 51.56
C GLN A 80 75.78 -58.37 50.33
N LEU A 81 75.49 -59.65 50.06
CA LEU A 81 74.60 -60.07 48.97
C LEU A 81 73.18 -59.55 49.14
N VAL A 82 72.61 -59.64 50.35
CA VAL A 82 71.28 -59.08 50.66
C VAL A 82 71.27 -57.58 50.36
N SER A 83 72.29 -56.84 50.80
CA SER A 83 72.37 -55.40 50.53
C SER A 83 72.44 -55.06 49.03
N VAL A 84 73.07 -55.90 48.22
CA VAL A 84 73.12 -55.74 46.75
C VAL A 84 71.76 -56.05 46.13
N ILE A 85 71.06 -57.07 46.62
CA ILE A 85 69.72 -57.43 46.15
C ILE A 85 68.72 -56.31 46.47
N GLU A 86 68.75 -55.78 47.70
CA GLU A 86 67.90 -54.66 48.12
C GLU A 86 68.13 -53.42 47.24
N LYS A 87 69.39 -53.00 47.08
CA LYS A 87 69.73 -51.88 46.17
C LYS A 87 69.28 -52.14 44.73
N SER A 88 69.41 -53.38 44.25
CA SER A 88 68.96 -53.75 42.90
C SER A 88 67.43 -53.71 42.77
N ASN A 89 66.69 -54.08 43.81
CA ASN A 89 65.23 -54.00 43.83
C ASN A 89 64.75 -52.55 43.88
N GLU A 90 65.33 -51.72 44.74
CA GLU A 90 65.06 -50.28 44.78
C GLU A 90 65.31 -49.61 43.42
N GLN A 91 66.42 -49.98 42.76
CA GLN A 91 66.73 -49.49 41.41
C GLN A 91 65.71 -49.96 40.37
N LYS A 92 65.24 -51.20 40.44
CA LYS A 92 64.20 -51.72 39.53
C LYS A 92 62.86 -51.02 39.75
N GLU A 93 62.45 -50.80 40.99
CA GLU A 93 61.23 -50.06 41.31
C GLU A 93 61.31 -48.61 40.81
N TYR A 94 62.46 -47.96 41.01
CA TYR A 94 62.71 -46.62 40.49
C TYR A 94 62.68 -46.57 38.95
N GLN A 95 63.28 -47.56 38.28
CA GLN A 95 63.25 -47.68 36.82
C GLN A 95 61.83 -47.90 36.29
N GLN A 96 61.06 -48.79 36.90
CA GLN A 96 59.66 -49.05 36.51
C GLN A 96 58.78 -47.81 36.69
N SER A 97 58.92 -47.10 37.82
CA SER A 97 58.20 -45.86 38.08
C SER A 97 58.53 -44.78 37.04
N ASN A 98 59.82 -44.61 36.72
CA ASN A 98 60.25 -43.66 35.69
C ASN A 98 59.77 -44.03 34.28
N GLU A 99 59.76 -45.31 33.93
CA GLU A 99 59.21 -45.76 32.65
C GLU A 99 57.71 -45.49 32.55
N GLN A 100 56.95 -45.73 33.62
CA GLN A 100 55.53 -45.41 33.66
C GLN A 100 55.30 -43.90 33.52
N LEU A 101 56.00 -43.08 34.31
CA LEU A 101 55.91 -41.62 34.22
C LEU A 101 56.25 -41.10 32.82
N ASN A 102 57.26 -41.68 32.16
CA ASN A 102 57.62 -41.29 30.80
C ASN A 102 56.53 -41.67 29.79
N LYS A 103 55.88 -42.83 29.94
CA LYS A 103 54.74 -43.21 29.08
C LYS A 103 53.57 -42.24 29.26
N GLU A 104 53.20 -41.94 30.50
CA GLU A 104 52.12 -40.99 30.82
C GLU A 104 52.45 -39.58 30.30
N ASN A 105 53.68 -39.09 30.49
CA ASN A 105 54.11 -37.80 29.98
C ASN A 105 54.06 -37.73 28.44
N ASN A 106 54.45 -38.79 27.74
CA ASN A 106 54.37 -38.83 26.28
C ASN A 106 52.92 -38.85 25.78
N GLU A 107 52.02 -39.56 26.47
CA GLU A 107 50.60 -39.56 26.15
C GLU A 107 49.97 -38.19 26.41
N LEU A 108 50.26 -37.56 27.55
CA LEU A 108 49.80 -36.21 27.88
C LEU A 108 50.32 -35.19 26.87
N LYS A 109 51.59 -35.25 26.49
CA LYS A 109 52.18 -34.37 25.47
C LYS A 109 51.45 -34.49 24.13
N SER A 110 51.11 -35.72 23.73
CA SER A 110 50.34 -35.96 22.50
C SER A 110 48.92 -35.38 22.58
N LYS A 111 48.24 -35.55 23.72
CA LYS A 111 46.90 -34.98 23.95
C LYS A 111 46.92 -33.44 23.94
N VAL A 112 47.91 -32.83 24.58
CA VAL A 112 48.08 -31.36 24.59
C VAL A 112 48.29 -30.85 23.17
N GLN A 113 49.14 -31.51 22.37
CA GLN A 113 49.37 -31.11 20.99
C GLN A 113 48.09 -31.17 20.14
N ILE A 114 47.27 -32.22 20.30
CA ILE A 114 45.98 -32.33 19.60
C ILE A 114 45.03 -31.20 20.02
N LEU A 115 44.91 -30.94 21.32
CA LEU A 115 44.04 -29.88 21.84
C LEU A 115 44.47 -28.49 21.37
N GLU A 116 45.78 -28.23 21.26
CA GLU A 116 46.31 -26.98 20.71
C GLU A 116 45.93 -26.80 19.24
N VAL A 117 46.02 -27.86 18.44
CA VAL A 117 45.60 -27.85 17.02
C VAL A 117 44.10 -27.62 16.88
N GLU A 118 43.28 -28.32 17.69
CA GLU A 118 41.82 -28.14 17.69
C GLU A 118 41.43 -26.71 18.09
N LYS A 119 42.08 -26.15 19.12
CA LYS A 119 41.84 -24.79 19.58
C LYS A 119 42.21 -23.74 18.52
N GLU A 120 43.32 -23.91 17.82
CA GLU A 120 43.70 -22.97 16.75
C GLU A 120 42.75 -23.10 15.54
N LYS A 121 42.29 -24.33 15.23
CA LYS A 121 41.27 -24.54 14.20
C LYS A 121 39.95 -23.85 14.55
N GLU A 122 39.46 -24.01 15.78
CA GLU A 122 38.23 -23.35 16.25
C GLU A 122 38.35 -21.82 16.21
N LYS A 123 39.52 -21.29 16.61
CA LYS A 123 39.82 -19.86 16.53
C LYS A 123 39.83 -19.37 15.08
N GLN A 124 40.43 -20.13 14.16
CA GLN A 124 40.43 -19.78 12.74
C GLN A 124 39.01 -19.81 12.14
N GLU A 125 38.18 -20.79 12.50
CA GLU A 125 36.79 -20.85 12.09
C GLU A 125 35.99 -19.64 12.60
N LYS A 126 36.20 -19.21 13.85
CA LYS A 126 35.60 -17.99 14.41
C LYS A 126 36.05 -16.72 13.67
N VAL A 127 37.34 -16.61 13.35
CA VAL A 127 37.87 -15.47 12.56
C VAL A 127 37.24 -15.43 11.16
N ASN A 128 37.12 -16.58 10.50
CA ASN A 128 36.50 -16.67 9.18
C ASN A 128 35.01 -16.30 9.23
N ALA A 129 34.28 -16.73 10.27
CA ALA A 129 32.89 -16.37 10.49
C ALA A 129 32.71 -14.87 10.72
N LEU A 130 33.57 -14.25 11.55
CA LEU A 130 33.58 -12.80 11.78
C LEU A 130 33.83 -12.02 10.50
N SER A 131 34.83 -12.41 9.70
CA SER A 131 35.11 -11.78 8.40
C SER A 131 33.92 -11.85 7.44
N LYS A 132 33.19 -12.98 7.43
CA LYS A 132 31.98 -13.13 6.61
C LYS A 132 30.84 -12.21 7.08
N ILE A 133 30.68 -12.06 8.40
CA ILE A 133 29.71 -11.13 9.00
C ILE A 133 30.07 -9.68 8.65
N ASP A 134 31.34 -9.30 8.75
CA ASP A 134 31.81 -7.95 8.41
C ASP A 134 31.54 -7.61 6.94
N LYS A 135 31.80 -8.56 6.03
CA LYS A 135 31.51 -8.38 4.61
C LYS A 135 30.00 -8.21 4.34
N LEU A 136 29.16 -9.03 4.97
CA LEU A 136 27.70 -8.91 4.89
C LEU A 136 27.21 -7.56 5.44
N ASN A 137 27.80 -7.09 6.54
CA ASN A 137 27.47 -5.80 7.12
C ASN A 137 27.90 -4.64 6.20
N GLN A 138 29.08 -4.71 5.57
CA GLN A 138 29.52 -3.72 4.59
C GLN A 138 28.58 -3.67 3.37
N GLU A 139 28.23 -4.82 2.79
CA GLU A 139 27.28 -4.92 1.68
C GLU A 139 25.91 -4.35 2.06
N LYS A 140 25.43 -4.62 3.28
CA LYS A 140 24.17 -4.07 3.79
C LYS A 140 24.21 -2.55 3.95
N ILE A 141 25.31 -1.99 4.49
CA ILE A 141 25.51 -0.54 4.62
C ILE A 141 25.53 0.12 3.25
N GLN A 142 26.21 -0.48 2.27
CA GLN A 142 26.26 0.04 0.90
C GLN A 142 24.87 0.04 0.26
N ALA A 143 24.12 -1.06 0.36
CA ALA A 143 22.76 -1.15 -0.15
C ALA A 143 21.80 -0.16 0.53
N LEU A 144 21.95 0.07 1.83
CA LEU A 144 21.20 1.11 2.56
C LEU A 144 21.52 2.51 2.02
N SER A 145 22.81 2.82 1.84
CA SER A 145 23.23 4.12 1.29
C SER A 145 22.69 4.37 -0.12
N GLU A 146 22.69 3.35 -0.99
CA GLU A 146 22.12 3.45 -2.34
C GLU A 146 20.59 3.65 -2.30
N LYS A 147 19.91 2.98 -1.37
CA LYS A 147 18.47 3.16 -1.16
C LYS A 147 18.15 4.57 -0.66
N ASP A 148 18.93 5.10 0.28
CA ASP A 148 18.75 6.46 0.80
C ASP A 148 18.98 7.52 -0.29
N LYS A 149 20.00 7.35 -1.13
CA LYS A 149 20.22 8.20 -2.32
C LYS A 149 19.03 8.16 -3.27
N THR A 150 18.47 6.97 -3.50
CA THR A 150 17.30 6.80 -4.37
C THR A 150 16.05 7.47 -3.81
N ILE A 151 15.83 7.36 -2.49
CA ILE A 151 14.72 8.03 -1.81
C ILE A 151 14.89 9.55 -1.93
N ALA A 152 16.07 10.08 -1.59
CA ALA A 152 16.36 11.51 -1.69
C ALA A 152 16.17 12.05 -3.11
N MET A 153 16.58 11.29 -4.13
CA MET A 153 16.41 11.67 -5.54
C MET A 153 14.93 11.73 -5.94
N LYS A 154 14.12 10.74 -5.52
CA LYS A 154 12.67 10.75 -5.76
C LYS A 154 11.96 11.88 -5.02
N GLU A 155 12.39 12.18 -3.80
CA GLU A 155 11.86 13.31 -3.03
C GLU A 155 12.18 14.64 -3.70
N TYR A 156 13.41 14.81 -4.19
CA TYR A 156 13.82 15.98 -4.96
C TYR A 156 13.00 16.13 -6.25
N GLU A 157 12.82 15.05 -7.02
CA GLU A 157 12.00 15.06 -8.25
C GLU A 157 10.53 15.42 -7.95
N LYS A 158 9.94 14.84 -6.90
CA LYS A 158 8.57 15.13 -6.50
C LYS A 158 8.42 16.58 -6.04
N GLN A 159 9.41 17.11 -5.32
CA GLN A 159 9.41 18.49 -4.85
C GLN A 159 9.57 19.48 -6.02
N LYS A 160 10.38 19.13 -7.02
CA LYS A 160 10.52 19.88 -8.26
C LYS A 160 9.21 19.89 -9.06
N GLU A 161 8.57 18.73 -9.25
CA GLU A 161 7.28 18.63 -9.95
C GLU A 161 6.18 19.43 -9.23
N LEU A 162 6.16 19.39 -7.89
CA LEU A 162 5.23 20.18 -7.09
C LEU A 162 5.46 21.69 -7.26
N SER A 163 6.72 22.12 -7.29
CA SER A 163 7.09 23.52 -7.52
C SER A 163 6.69 23.99 -8.92
N GLU A 164 6.89 23.16 -9.95
CA GLU A 164 6.47 23.46 -11.31
C GLU A 164 4.95 23.57 -11.42
N LYS A 165 4.19 22.64 -10.82
CA LYS A 165 2.72 22.73 -10.74
C LYS A 165 2.23 23.96 -9.99
N GLN A 166 2.90 24.35 -8.91
CA GLN A 166 2.56 25.59 -8.19
C GLN A 166 2.81 26.83 -9.03
N LYS A 167 3.92 26.91 -9.77
CA LYS A 167 4.17 28.01 -10.72
C LYS A 167 3.12 28.07 -11.81
N GLU A 168 2.79 26.94 -12.42
CA GLU A 168 1.76 26.88 -13.48
C GLU A 168 0.37 27.30 -12.93
N LEU A 169 0.04 26.90 -11.70
CA LEU A 169 -1.21 27.32 -11.06
C LEU A 169 -1.22 28.83 -10.78
N GLN A 170 -0.10 29.38 -10.31
CA GLN A 170 0.03 30.81 -10.03
C GLN A 170 -0.03 31.65 -11.32
N GLU A 171 0.58 31.19 -12.42
CA GLU A 171 0.47 31.81 -13.74
C GLU A 171 -0.96 31.76 -14.28
N LYS A 172 -1.65 30.62 -14.15
CA LYS A 172 -3.08 30.51 -14.53
C LYS A 172 -3.96 31.45 -13.72
N GLN A 173 -3.73 31.56 -12.41
CA GLN A 173 -4.46 32.49 -11.55
C GLN A 173 -4.19 33.94 -11.92
N LYS A 174 -2.92 34.29 -12.21
CA LYS A 174 -2.54 35.64 -12.65
C LYS A 174 -3.17 35.98 -14.00
N ALA A 175 -3.09 35.10 -14.98
CA ALA A 175 -3.71 35.27 -16.29
C ALA A 175 -5.24 35.36 -16.19
N GLN A 176 -5.87 34.60 -15.30
CA GLN A 176 -7.31 34.69 -15.05
C GLN A 176 -7.67 36.05 -14.42
N SER A 177 -6.91 36.50 -13.43
CA SER A 177 -7.09 37.82 -12.80
C SER A 177 -6.89 38.97 -13.80
N GLU A 178 -5.88 38.88 -14.67
CA GLU A 178 -5.65 39.86 -15.74
C GLU A 178 -6.81 39.88 -16.74
N ARG A 179 -7.32 38.71 -17.16
CA ARG A 179 -8.52 38.61 -18.00
C ARG A 179 -9.75 39.18 -17.32
N ASP A 180 -9.93 38.92 -16.03
CA ASP A 180 -11.07 39.45 -15.27
C ASP A 180 -10.95 40.98 -15.11
N GLN A 181 -9.74 41.52 -14.90
CA GLN A 181 -9.49 42.96 -14.89
C GLN A 181 -9.67 43.62 -16.27
N GLU A 182 -9.22 42.98 -17.34
CA GLU A 182 -9.47 43.43 -18.71
C GLU A 182 -10.96 43.39 -19.04
N LYS A 183 -11.67 42.34 -18.60
CA LYS A 183 -13.12 42.27 -18.75
C LYS A 183 -13.81 43.39 -17.98
N ILE A 184 -13.42 43.67 -16.73
CA ILE A 184 -13.98 44.78 -15.95
C ILE A 184 -13.66 46.13 -16.61
N ARG A 185 -12.44 46.32 -17.13
CA ARG A 185 -12.07 47.54 -17.89
C ARG A 185 -12.90 47.66 -19.16
N ALA A 186 -13.00 46.59 -19.95
CA ALA A 186 -13.82 46.55 -21.14
C ALA A 186 -15.30 46.77 -20.83
N ASP A 187 -15.83 46.22 -19.74
CA ASP A 187 -17.21 46.43 -19.28
C ASP A 187 -17.41 47.88 -18.82
N THR A 188 -16.40 48.50 -18.20
CA THR A 188 -16.42 49.92 -17.77
C THR A 188 -16.34 50.86 -18.97
N GLU A 189 -15.41 50.62 -19.88
CA GLU A 189 -15.27 51.33 -21.14
C GLU A 189 -16.51 51.14 -22.01
N HIS A 190 -17.08 49.93 -22.07
CA HIS A 190 -18.32 49.64 -22.78
C HIS A 190 -19.51 50.31 -22.08
N ALA A 191 -19.54 50.40 -20.75
CA ALA A 191 -20.56 51.16 -20.02
C ALA A 191 -20.42 52.67 -20.28
N GLU A 192 -19.20 53.18 -20.40
CA GLU A 192 -18.90 54.57 -20.74
C GLU A 192 -19.23 54.87 -22.21
N VAL A 193 -18.91 53.95 -23.14
CA VAL A 193 -19.35 53.97 -24.54
C VAL A 193 -20.86 53.88 -24.63
N LEU A 194 -21.54 53.04 -23.84
CA LEU A 194 -23.00 52.99 -23.79
C LEU A 194 -23.58 54.28 -23.24
N ARG A 195 -22.95 54.90 -22.24
CA ARG A 195 -23.37 56.19 -21.69
C ARG A 195 -23.19 57.31 -22.71
N LEU A 196 -22.02 57.40 -23.34
CA LEU A 196 -21.71 58.37 -24.39
C LEU A 196 -22.56 58.11 -25.64
N THR A 197 -22.79 56.85 -26.00
CA THR A 197 -23.70 56.45 -27.10
C THR A 197 -25.13 56.80 -26.75
N ALA A 198 -25.61 56.57 -25.52
CA ALA A 198 -26.94 57.01 -25.11
C ALA A 198 -27.06 58.54 -25.11
N GLN A 199 -25.98 59.26 -24.82
CA GLN A 199 -25.93 60.72 -24.90
C GLN A 199 -25.91 61.20 -26.37
N ILE A 200 -25.13 60.57 -27.23
CA ILE A 200 -25.09 60.78 -28.69
C ILE A 200 -26.42 60.37 -29.34
N THR A 201 -27.05 59.29 -28.88
CA THR A 201 -28.37 58.81 -29.32
C THR A 201 -29.48 59.71 -28.80
N ARG A 202 -29.37 60.32 -27.61
CA ARG A 202 -30.29 61.39 -27.18
C ARG A 202 -30.15 62.63 -28.06
N LEU A 203 -28.92 63.04 -28.36
CA LEU A 203 -28.62 64.13 -29.29
C LEU A 203 -29.09 63.81 -30.72
N ASN A 204 -28.94 62.56 -31.17
CA ASN A 204 -29.39 62.08 -32.48
C ASN A 204 -30.89 61.77 -32.52
N GLN A 205 -31.55 61.40 -31.42
CA GLN A 205 -33.02 61.25 -31.32
C GLN A 205 -33.71 62.60 -31.25
N GLN A 206 -33.02 63.64 -30.76
CA GLN A 206 -33.44 65.02 -30.99
C GLN A 206 -33.27 65.44 -32.46
N LEU A 207 -32.54 64.67 -33.27
CA LEU A 207 -32.22 64.98 -34.67
C LEU A 207 -32.88 64.07 -35.72
N LEU A 208 -33.30 62.83 -35.40
CA LEU A 208 -33.83 61.88 -36.38
C LEU A 208 -34.85 60.89 -35.79
N SER A 209 -36.06 60.96 -36.34
CA SER A 209 -37.26 60.16 -36.10
C SER A 209 -37.30 58.86 -36.92
N VAL A 210 -37.57 57.70 -36.32
CA VAL A 210 -38.20 56.53 -37.02
C VAL A 210 -39.05 55.68 -36.04
N PRO A 211 -40.25 55.18 -36.43
CA PRO A 211 -41.17 54.43 -35.56
C PRO A 211 -40.99 52.89 -35.59
N THR A 212 -41.47 52.25 -34.52
CA THR A 212 -41.42 50.83 -34.13
C THR A 212 -42.08 49.79 -35.08
N SER A 213 -42.43 50.14 -36.32
CA SER A 213 -43.30 49.31 -37.20
C SER A 213 -42.56 48.46 -38.26
N LEU A 214 -41.23 48.43 -38.27
CA LEU A 214 -40.43 47.80 -39.35
C LEU A 214 -39.92 46.36 -39.05
N SER A 215 -40.11 45.82 -37.84
CA SER A 215 -39.62 44.48 -37.46
C SER A 215 -40.70 43.38 -37.43
N THR A 216 -41.99 43.75 -37.39
CA THR A 216 -43.11 42.81 -37.26
C THR A 216 -43.29 41.98 -38.54
N ILE A 217 -43.41 40.66 -38.37
CA ILE A 217 -43.73 39.72 -39.45
C ILE A 217 -45.25 39.59 -39.53
N ALA A 218 -45.82 39.96 -40.68
CA ALA A 218 -47.21 39.65 -40.97
C ALA A 218 -47.38 38.12 -41.03
N TYR A 219 -48.37 37.60 -40.31
CA TYR A 219 -48.59 36.17 -40.20
C TYR A 219 -50.02 35.75 -40.51
N GLN A 220 -50.18 34.49 -40.89
CA GLN A 220 -51.47 33.86 -41.10
C GLN A 220 -51.51 32.54 -40.31
N SER A 221 -52.57 32.34 -39.53
CA SER A 221 -52.80 31.06 -38.87
C SER A 221 -53.31 30.03 -39.87
N ILE A 222 -52.79 28.81 -39.79
CA ILE A 222 -53.24 27.66 -40.57
C ILE A 222 -54.25 26.92 -39.69
N ILE A 223 -55.52 27.34 -39.75
CA ILE A 223 -56.61 26.74 -39.00
C ILE A 223 -57.06 25.46 -39.73
N PRO A 224 -56.87 24.26 -39.14
CA PRO A 224 -57.27 23.02 -39.81
C PRO A 224 -58.78 22.86 -39.94
N ASP A 225 -59.53 23.45 -39.01
CA ASP A 225 -60.99 23.33 -38.91
C ASP A 225 -61.56 24.60 -38.26
N PRO A 226 -62.32 25.43 -38.99
CA PRO A 226 -62.85 26.70 -38.49
C PRO A 226 -63.95 26.51 -37.42
N ASP A 227 -64.57 25.33 -37.32
CA ASP A 227 -65.53 25.06 -36.24
C ASP A 227 -64.81 24.83 -34.91
N HIS A 228 -63.55 24.37 -34.93
CA HIS A 228 -62.75 24.07 -33.74
C HIS A 228 -61.92 25.24 -33.23
N LEU A 229 -61.62 26.21 -34.09
CA LEU A 229 -60.72 27.32 -33.80
C LEU A 229 -61.22 28.61 -34.43
N ILE A 230 -61.20 29.67 -33.63
CA ILE A 230 -61.51 31.03 -34.09
C ILE A 230 -60.26 31.88 -33.87
N GLN A 231 -59.86 32.63 -34.88
CA GLN A 231 -58.88 33.69 -34.73
C GLN A 231 -59.62 35.03 -34.52
N GLN A 232 -59.31 35.71 -33.42
CA GLN A 232 -59.74 37.07 -33.12
C GLN A 232 -58.49 37.96 -33.01
N GLU A 233 -58.23 38.77 -34.03
CA GLU A 233 -57.01 39.57 -34.14
C GLU A 233 -55.74 38.70 -33.95
N ASN A 234 -55.00 38.93 -32.86
CA ASN A 234 -53.79 38.20 -32.50
C ASN A 234 -54.05 36.98 -31.60
N LYS A 235 -55.30 36.65 -31.31
CA LYS A 235 -55.69 35.59 -30.39
C LYS A 235 -56.29 34.41 -31.11
N ILE A 236 -55.76 33.22 -30.84
CA ILE A 236 -56.32 31.95 -31.31
C ILE A 236 -57.11 31.32 -30.17
N ILE A 237 -58.38 31.03 -30.41
CA ILE A 237 -59.34 30.55 -29.41
C ILE A 237 -59.86 29.18 -29.84
N ARG A 238 -59.74 28.18 -28.97
CA ARG A 238 -60.34 26.85 -29.15
C ARG A 238 -61.83 26.93 -28.80
N THR A 239 -62.71 26.44 -29.67
CA THR A 239 -64.14 26.37 -29.39
C THR A 239 -64.45 25.15 -28.52
N ASN A 240 -65.73 24.90 -28.24
CA ASN A 240 -66.20 23.66 -27.62
C ASN A 240 -66.47 22.54 -28.64
N LYS A 241 -65.98 22.69 -29.88
CA LYS A 241 -66.08 21.67 -30.94
C LYS A 241 -64.72 21.01 -31.12
N GLY A 242 -64.73 19.70 -31.35
CA GLY A 242 -63.52 18.88 -31.40
C GLY A 242 -62.94 18.57 -30.03
N VAL A 243 -61.76 17.95 -29.99
CA VAL A 243 -61.07 17.51 -28.77
C VAL A 243 -59.73 18.22 -28.54
N ARG A 244 -59.06 18.66 -29.60
CA ARG A 244 -57.77 19.38 -29.51
C ARG A 244 -57.41 20.00 -30.85
N SER A 245 -56.50 20.96 -30.82
CA SER A 245 -56.15 21.72 -32.01
C SER A 245 -54.67 22.10 -32.03
N THR A 246 -53.99 21.84 -33.14
CA THR A 246 -52.63 22.33 -33.41
C THR A 246 -52.68 23.34 -34.55
N VAL A 247 -52.19 24.56 -34.32
CA VAL A 247 -52.21 25.66 -35.29
C VAL A 247 -50.80 26.06 -35.63
N ALA A 248 -50.42 25.89 -36.89
CA ALA A 248 -49.15 26.39 -37.43
C ALA A 248 -49.33 27.78 -38.03
N PHE A 249 -48.24 28.53 -38.17
CA PHE A 249 -48.28 29.89 -38.71
C PHE A 249 -47.43 30.02 -39.99
N ASN A 250 -47.93 30.82 -40.94
CA ASN A 250 -47.18 31.38 -42.05
C ASN A 250 -46.57 32.73 -41.61
N PRO A 251 -45.41 33.13 -42.15
CA PRO A 251 -44.64 32.46 -43.20
C PRO A 251 -43.83 31.25 -42.69
N VAL A 252 -43.35 30.43 -43.63
CA VAL A 252 -42.28 29.46 -43.35
C VAL A 252 -40.99 30.22 -43.09
N ILE A 253 -40.27 29.83 -42.05
CA ILE A 253 -39.01 30.47 -41.66
C ILE A 253 -37.85 29.65 -42.22
N THR A 254 -37.04 30.27 -43.08
CA THR A 254 -35.88 29.65 -43.75
C THR A 254 -34.57 30.40 -43.50
N SER A 255 -34.63 31.65 -43.02
CA SER A 255 -33.48 32.53 -42.78
C SER A 255 -33.81 33.56 -41.70
N GLY A 256 -32.79 34.24 -41.19
CA GLY A 256 -32.93 35.30 -40.19
C GLY A 256 -32.91 34.80 -38.75
N ILE A 257 -33.10 35.74 -37.82
CA ILE A 257 -33.36 35.45 -36.41
C ILE A 257 -34.79 35.87 -36.14
N VAL A 258 -35.65 34.90 -35.83
CA VAL A 258 -37.09 35.13 -35.75
C VAL A 258 -37.58 34.75 -34.37
N ARG A 259 -38.33 35.66 -33.75
CA ARG A 259 -38.95 35.46 -32.44
C ARG A 259 -40.45 35.31 -32.58
N PHE A 260 -40.99 34.28 -31.96
CA PHE A 260 -42.43 33.99 -31.88
C PHE A 260 -42.84 33.77 -30.43
N GLY A 261 -43.88 34.46 -29.97
CA GLY A 261 -44.26 34.41 -28.56
C GLY A 261 -45.63 35.00 -28.27
N GLY A 262 -46.08 34.76 -27.04
CA GLY A 262 -47.42 35.07 -26.57
C GLY A 262 -47.66 34.57 -25.16
N PHE A 263 -48.91 34.38 -24.80
CA PHE A 263 -49.29 33.78 -23.52
C PHE A 263 -50.57 32.93 -23.67
N PHE A 264 -50.68 31.91 -22.83
CA PHE A 264 -51.83 31.00 -22.79
C PHE A 264 -52.86 31.46 -21.75
N GLU A 265 -54.14 31.27 -22.02
CA GLU A 265 -55.26 31.61 -21.13
C GLU A 265 -56.31 30.50 -21.10
N LYS A 266 -56.90 30.25 -19.93
CA LYS A 266 -58.04 29.35 -19.71
C LYS A 266 -57.72 27.87 -20.03
N HIS A 267 -56.63 27.34 -19.47
CA HIS A 267 -56.13 25.98 -19.65
C HIS A 267 -56.17 25.18 -18.34
N SER A 268 -57.41 25.00 -17.84
CA SER A 268 -57.70 24.47 -16.50
C SER A 268 -57.37 22.99 -16.32
N ILE A 269 -57.54 22.15 -17.33
CA ILE A 269 -57.56 20.69 -17.16
C ILE A 269 -56.49 20.04 -18.02
N TRP A 270 -56.54 20.29 -19.33
CA TRP A 270 -55.73 19.60 -20.31
C TRP A 270 -54.43 20.32 -20.63
N ASP A 271 -53.65 19.72 -21.53
CA ASP A 271 -52.33 20.18 -21.85
C ASP A 271 -52.31 21.20 -22.99
N PHE A 272 -51.26 22.00 -23.01
CA PHE A 272 -50.97 22.93 -24.09
C PHE A 272 -49.46 22.96 -24.33
N SER A 273 -49.08 23.39 -25.53
CA SER A 273 -47.67 23.57 -25.86
C SER A 273 -47.48 24.59 -26.97
N ILE A 274 -46.26 25.08 -27.07
CA ILE A 274 -45.79 25.90 -28.19
C ILE A 274 -44.55 25.22 -28.76
N GLY A 275 -44.30 25.35 -30.05
CA GLY A 275 -43.14 24.70 -30.65
C GLY A 275 -42.83 25.13 -32.07
N ILE A 276 -41.86 24.41 -32.65
CA ILE A 276 -41.58 24.47 -34.08
C ILE A 276 -41.86 23.11 -34.71
N ALA A 277 -42.27 23.15 -35.97
CA ALA A 277 -42.42 21.99 -36.82
C ALA A 277 -41.54 22.14 -38.06
N ASP A 278 -41.02 21.02 -38.57
CA ASP A 278 -40.51 20.98 -39.94
C ASP A 278 -41.61 21.47 -40.89
N SER A 279 -41.25 22.31 -41.86
CA SER A 279 -42.24 22.95 -42.74
C SER A 279 -43.13 21.98 -43.54
N SER A 280 -42.73 20.70 -43.67
CA SER A 280 -43.54 19.63 -44.28
C SER A 280 -44.63 19.07 -43.36
N ALA A 281 -44.63 19.42 -42.07
CA ALA A 281 -45.65 18.95 -41.14
C ALA A 281 -46.99 19.69 -41.34
N VAL A 282 -48.05 18.94 -41.61
CA VAL A 282 -49.42 19.44 -41.75
C VAL A 282 -50.29 18.86 -40.64
N PHE A 283 -50.94 19.74 -39.88
CA PHE A 283 -51.84 19.37 -38.79
C PHE A 283 -53.28 19.37 -39.28
N GLY A 284 -53.97 18.23 -39.14
CA GLY A 284 -55.40 18.11 -39.44
C GLY A 284 -56.29 18.42 -38.23
N SER A 285 -57.61 18.40 -38.45
CA SER A 285 -58.60 18.52 -37.37
C SER A 285 -58.38 17.46 -36.28
N ASN A 286 -58.48 17.83 -35.00
CA ASN A 286 -58.27 16.97 -33.84
C ASN A 286 -56.89 16.31 -33.69
N GLN A 287 -55.87 16.80 -34.39
CA GLN A 287 -54.51 16.26 -34.31
C GLN A 287 -53.65 17.00 -33.28
N ALA A 288 -52.99 16.24 -32.42
CA ALA A 288 -51.90 16.70 -31.57
C ALA A 288 -50.60 16.88 -32.39
N PRO A 289 -49.63 17.69 -31.91
CA PRO A 289 -48.37 17.87 -32.60
C PRO A 289 -47.53 16.58 -32.73
N SER A 290 -47.83 15.55 -31.95
CA SER A 290 -47.18 14.24 -31.98
C SER A 290 -47.92 13.17 -32.79
N TYR A 291 -49.07 13.49 -33.40
CA TYR A 291 -49.90 12.48 -34.06
C TYR A 291 -49.22 11.90 -35.32
N GLY A 292 -49.11 10.58 -35.44
CA GLY A 292 -48.49 9.91 -36.59
C GLY A 292 -47.01 10.30 -36.78
N GLU A 293 -46.61 10.57 -38.03
CA GLU A 293 -45.21 10.94 -38.36
C GLU A 293 -44.73 12.27 -37.75
N LYS A 294 -45.66 13.10 -37.23
CA LYS A 294 -45.32 14.43 -36.69
C LYS A 294 -44.51 14.37 -35.39
N ILE A 295 -44.49 13.22 -34.71
CA ILE A 295 -43.66 12.99 -33.52
C ILE A 295 -42.16 13.21 -33.78
N ASN A 296 -41.71 12.98 -35.01
CA ASN A 296 -40.32 13.18 -35.46
C ASN A 296 -40.09 14.51 -36.17
N LYS A 297 -41.17 15.27 -36.42
CA LYS A 297 -41.14 16.53 -37.18
C LYS A 297 -41.47 17.75 -36.32
N THR A 298 -41.51 17.61 -35.00
CA THR A 298 -41.85 18.70 -34.08
C THR A 298 -40.94 18.73 -32.87
N VAL A 299 -40.67 19.93 -32.37
CA VAL A 299 -40.18 20.17 -31.02
C VAL A 299 -41.32 20.82 -30.23
N ARG A 300 -41.65 20.23 -29.09
CA ARG A 300 -42.75 20.65 -28.21
C ARG A 300 -42.20 21.20 -26.91
N TYR A 301 -42.52 22.44 -26.57
CA TYR A 301 -42.34 22.97 -25.21
C TYR A 301 -43.67 22.89 -24.46
N PHE A 302 -43.77 21.89 -23.59
CA PHE A 302 -45.01 21.47 -22.97
C PHE A 302 -45.36 22.28 -21.71
N LYS A 303 -46.65 22.30 -21.34
CA LYS A 303 -47.16 22.96 -20.11
C LYS A 303 -46.32 22.65 -18.87
N SER A 304 -45.83 21.41 -18.73
CA SER A 304 -45.00 20.96 -17.60
C SER A 304 -43.63 21.62 -17.51
N GLY A 305 -43.13 22.21 -18.59
CA GLY A 305 -41.77 22.70 -18.74
C GLY A 305 -40.86 21.74 -19.53
N ASP A 306 -41.36 20.57 -19.90
CA ASP A 306 -40.57 19.57 -20.62
C ASP A 306 -40.47 19.91 -22.11
N LEU A 307 -39.29 19.69 -22.70
CA LEU A 307 -39.13 19.70 -24.15
C LEU A 307 -39.25 18.26 -24.69
N ILE A 308 -39.98 18.07 -25.78
CA ILE A 308 -40.22 16.74 -26.36
C ILE A 308 -39.91 16.73 -27.86
N HIS A 309 -39.12 15.75 -28.30
CA HIS A 309 -38.80 15.46 -29.69
C HIS A 309 -38.49 13.97 -29.84
N ILE A 310 -39.06 13.29 -30.85
CA ILE A 310 -38.89 11.82 -31.08
C ILE A 310 -39.21 11.01 -29.81
N GLY A 311 -40.48 11.04 -29.41
CA GLY A 311 -41.02 10.23 -28.30
C GLY A 311 -40.65 10.70 -26.89
N ASP A 312 -39.36 10.74 -26.56
CA ASP A 312 -38.87 11.06 -25.22
C ASP A 312 -38.85 12.56 -24.93
N PHE A 313 -38.81 12.88 -23.63
CA PHE A 313 -38.79 14.23 -23.11
C PHE A 313 -37.51 14.53 -22.33
N ILE A 314 -37.12 15.80 -22.34
CA ILE A 314 -36.04 16.34 -21.52
C ILE A 314 -36.58 17.43 -20.59
N LYS A 315 -36.18 17.35 -19.32
CA LYS A 315 -36.49 18.35 -18.30
C LYS A 315 -35.44 19.46 -18.27
N GLY A 316 -35.83 20.61 -17.74
CA GLY A 316 -34.90 21.69 -17.39
C GLY A 316 -35.47 23.09 -17.65
N ASN A 317 -36.48 23.20 -18.52
CA ASN A 317 -37.16 24.46 -18.76
C ASN A 317 -38.30 24.70 -17.77
N SER A 318 -38.69 25.96 -17.62
CA SER A 318 -39.70 26.38 -16.65
C SER A 318 -41.10 25.91 -17.05
N ARG A 319 -41.91 25.53 -16.07
CA ARG A 319 -43.34 25.25 -16.29
C ARG A 319 -44.04 26.48 -16.86
N ILE A 320 -44.80 26.31 -17.93
CA ILE A 320 -45.58 27.40 -18.54
C ILE A 320 -46.83 27.63 -17.69
N LYS A 321 -46.96 28.83 -17.12
CA LYS A 321 -48.16 29.28 -16.40
C LYS A 321 -49.04 30.12 -17.30
N GLU A 322 -50.33 30.10 -17.05
CA GLU A 322 -51.28 30.99 -17.73
C GLU A 322 -50.94 32.46 -17.48
N ASN A 323 -51.25 33.32 -18.45
CA ASN A 323 -51.00 34.77 -18.41
C ASN A 323 -49.52 35.16 -18.25
N LYS A 324 -48.59 34.21 -18.44
CA LYS A 324 -47.16 34.46 -18.45
C LYS A 324 -46.61 34.38 -19.87
N THR A 325 -45.66 35.25 -20.16
CA THR A 325 -45.12 35.39 -21.51
C THR A 325 -44.19 34.23 -21.80
N ILE A 326 -44.44 33.54 -22.90
CA ILE A 326 -43.57 32.52 -23.47
C ILE A 326 -43.19 32.93 -24.87
N ALA A 327 -41.90 32.82 -25.19
CA ALA A 327 -41.39 33.06 -26.52
C ALA A 327 -40.36 32.02 -26.92
N MET A 328 -40.14 31.91 -28.22
CA MET A 328 -39.07 31.14 -28.81
C MET A 328 -38.40 31.94 -29.91
N GLU A 329 -37.11 31.76 -30.02
CA GLU A 329 -36.27 32.43 -31.00
C GLU A 329 -35.53 31.36 -31.79
N VAL A 330 -35.63 31.42 -33.11
CA VAL A 330 -34.82 30.59 -34.00
C VAL A 330 -33.72 31.44 -34.62
N ASN A 331 -32.50 30.90 -34.66
CA ASN A 331 -31.42 31.48 -35.45
C ASN A 331 -31.13 30.57 -36.64
N MET A 332 -31.62 30.98 -37.80
CA MET A 332 -31.48 30.25 -39.06
C MET A 332 -30.21 30.62 -39.83
N ASN A 333 -29.48 31.64 -39.38
CA ASN A 333 -28.30 32.19 -40.04
C ASN A 333 -26.99 31.47 -39.66
N ILE A 334 -27.03 30.58 -38.67
CA ILE A 334 -25.87 29.85 -38.17
C ILE A 334 -26.02 28.34 -38.40
N ILE A 335 -24.90 27.63 -38.44
CA ILE A 335 -24.84 26.16 -38.52
C ILE A 335 -24.01 25.66 -37.33
N PRO A 336 -24.58 24.84 -36.43
CA PRO A 336 -25.96 24.34 -36.45
C PRO A 336 -26.99 25.44 -36.14
N ARG A 337 -28.16 25.39 -36.80
CA ARG A 337 -29.28 26.30 -36.51
C ARG A 337 -29.82 26.05 -35.11
N THR A 338 -30.29 27.09 -34.43
CA THR A 338 -30.71 26.97 -33.03
C THR A 338 -32.15 27.39 -32.81
N LEU A 339 -32.78 26.81 -31.78
CA LEU A 339 -34.04 27.20 -31.19
C LEU A 339 -33.84 27.39 -29.69
N THR A 340 -34.08 28.61 -29.22
CA THR A 340 -33.97 29.00 -27.82
C THR A 340 -35.33 29.40 -27.29
N PHE A 341 -35.63 29.05 -26.04
CA PHE A 341 -36.90 29.39 -25.40
C PHE A 341 -36.72 30.46 -24.34
N PHE A 342 -37.76 31.27 -24.14
CA PHE A 342 -37.79 32.34 -23.16
C PHE A 342 -39.10 32.27 -22.38
N TYR A 343 -39.03 32.34 -21.05
CA TYR A 343 -40.19 32.41 -20.17
C TYR A 343 -40.06 33.66 -19.29
N ASP A 344 -41.08 34.53 -19.29
CA ASP A 344 -41.04 35.87 -18.69
C ASP A 344 -39.77 36.65 -19.11
N ASN A 345 -39.45 36.60 -20.41
CA ASN A 345 -38.26 37.19 -21.04
C ASN A 345 -36.90 36.66 -20.54
N GLN A 346 -36.89 35.60 -19.73
CA GLN A 346 -35.67 34.91 -19.29
C GLN A 346 -35.39 33.71 -20.19
N GLU A 347 -34.18 33.64 -20.74
CA GLU A 347 -33.70 32.51 -21.52
C GLU A 347 -33.75 31.21 -20.71
N GLN A 348 -34.22 30.13 -21.34
CA GLN A 348 -34.43 28.85 -20.67
C GLN A 348 -33.19 27.93 -20.75
N PRO A 349 -32.97 27.05 -19.75
CA PRO A 349 -31.75 26.24 -19.65
C PRO A 349 -31.55 25.22 -20.77
N VAL A 350 -32.61 24.77 -21.45
CA VAL A 350 -32.54 23.76 -22.51
C VAL A 350 -32.97 24.38 -23.84
N SER A 351 -32.08 24.28 -24.83
CA SER A 351 -32.26 24.78 -26.19
C SER A 351 -32.03 23.65 -27.19
N VAL A 352 -32.55 23.81 -28.41
CA VAL A 352 -32.41 22.82 -29.48
C VAL A 352 -31.42 23.30 -30.53
N THR A 353 -30.54 22.42 -30.98
CA THR A 353 -29.61 22.67 -32.09
C THR A 353 -29.93 21.78 -33.28
N ASP A 354 -29.40 22.16 -34.44
CA ASP A 354 -29.51 21.43 -35.70
C ASP A 354 -30.96 21.33 -36.20
N ILE A 355 -31.76 22.37 -35.92
CA ILE A 355 -33.15 22.44 -36.40
C ILE A 355 -33.20 22.46 -37.95
N PRO A 356 -34.30 22.00 -38.57
CA PRO A 356 -34.42 21.93 -40.03
C PRO A 356 -34.16 23.26 -40.72
N SER A 357 -33.81 23.22 -42.01
CA SER A 357 -33.58 24.43 -42.81
C SER A 357 -34.84 25.24 -43.12
N SER A 358 -36.01 24.69 -42.78
CA SER A 358 -37.30 25.29 -43.09
C SER A 358 -38.30 24.84 -42.02
N ILE A 359 -38.76 25.78 -41.19
CA ILE A 359 -39.63 25.49 -40.04
C ILE A 359 -40.88 26.38 -40.03
N ARG A 360 -41.87 25.97 -39.24
CA ARG A 360 -43.04 26.77 -38.87
C ARG A 360 -43.15 26.83 -37.35
N PHE A 361 -43.53 27.98 -36.82
CA PHE A 361 -44.01 28.06 -35.45
C PHE A 361 -45.42 27.46 -35.35
N TYR A 362 -45.74 26.87 -34.21
CA TYR A 362 -47.08 26.37 -33.93
C TYR A 362 -47.44 26.46 -32.45
N ILE A 363 -48.73 26.42 -32.16
CA ILE A 363 -49.31 26.24 -30.83
C ILE A 363 -50.23 25.02 -30.79
N PHE A 364 -50.40 24.44 -29.61
CA PHE A 364 -51.33 23.34 -29.34
C PHE A 364 -52.25 23.71 -28.17
N LEU A 365 -53.55 23.53 -28.36
CA LEU A 365 -54.61 23.84 -27.40
C LEU A 365 -55.53 22.63 -27.23
N GLU A 366 -55.88 22.29 -25.99
CA GLU A 366 -56.72 21.13 -25.66
C GLU A 366 -57.89 21.41 -24.72
N ASP A 367 -57.92 22.53 -23.99
CA ASP A 367 -59.09 22.89 -23.18
C ASP A 367 -60.13 23.68 -23.99
N ASP A 368 -61.42 23.46 -23.74
CA ASP A 368 -62.49 24.20 -24.41
C ASP A 368 -62.44 25.68 -24.00
N ASN A 369 -62.61 26.59 -24.95
CA ASN A 369 -62.50 28.05 -24.75
C ASN A 369 -61.10 28.53 -24.31
N SER A 370 -60.10 27.64 -24.34
CA SER A 370 -58.72 27.99 -24.12
C SER A 370 -58.14 28.78 -25.29
N SER A 371 -57.10 29.56 -25.04
CA SER A 371 -56.55 30.42 -26.07
C SER A 371 -55.07 30.68 -25.94
N PHE A 372 -54.49 31.22 -27.00
CA PHE A 372 -53.15 31.78 -27.05
C PHE A 372 -53.20 33.16 -27.72
N ALA A 373 -52.70 34.18 -27.03
CA ALA A 373 -52.58 35.53 -27.56
C ALA A 373 -51.14 35.76 -28.05
N ILE A 374 -50.98 36.01 -29.34
CA ILE A 374 -49.69 36.23 -29.98
C ILE A 374 -49.26 37.67 -29.70
N THR A 375 -48.14 37.84 -29.02
CA THR A 375 -47.59 39.17 -28.70
C THR A 375 -46.34 39.47 -29.51
N GLN A 376 -45.69 38.45 -30.07
CA GLN A 376 -44.45 38.58 -30.81
C GLN A 376 -44.48 37.63 -32.02
N PHE A 377 -44.30 38.21 -33.20
CA PHE A 377 -43.86 37.49 -34.39
C PHE A 377 -43.04 38.48 -35.21
N GLU A 378 -41.72 38.47 -35.04
CA GLU A 378 -40.85 39.52 -35.57
C GLU A 378 -39.47 39.00 -35.94
N ASN A 379 -38.83 39.71 -36.87
CA ASN A 379 -37.41 39.56 -37.12
C ASN A 379 -36.65 40.38 -36.09
N VAL A 380 -35.69 39.75 -35.41
CA VAL A 380 -34.77 40.45 -34.50
C VAL A 380 -33.41 40.57 -35.18
N GLN A 381 -32.79 41.74 -35.02
CA GLN A 381 -31.51 42.04 -35.67
C GLN A 381 -30.35 41.22 -35.07
N TYR A 382 -30.45 40.90 -33.78
CA TYR A 382 -29.46 40.15 -33.02
C TYR A 382 -30.15 39.09 -32.17
N SER A 383 -29.49 37.95 -32.00
CA SER A 383 -29.94 36.88 -31.11
C SER A 383 -30.04 37.41 -29.68
N SER A 384 -31.18 37.21 -29.05
CA SER A 384 -31.37 37.51 -27.62
C SER A 384 -30.83 36.39 -26.74
N ALA A 385 -30.49 35.24 -27.32
CA ALA A 385 -29.87 34.12 -26.62
C ALA A 385 -28.40 34.46 -26.28
N ASN A 386 -28.06 34.44 -24.99
CA ASN A 386 -26.76 34.81 -24.46
C ASN A 386 -25.82 33.62 -24.23
N GLY A 387 -26.29 32.37 -24.39
CA GLY A 387 -25.44 31.19 -24.33
C GLY A 387 -24.78 30.98 -22.96
N ASN A 388 -25.55 31.12 -21.89
CA ASN A 388 -25.03 31.14 -20.51
C ASN A 388 -24.34 29.82 -20.11
N LYS A 389 -23.32 29.90 -19.24
CA LYS A 389 -22.69 28.73 -18.61
C LYS A 389 -23.75 27.85 -17.93
N GLY A 390 -23.93 26.62 -18.44
CA GLY A 390 -24.91 25.66 -17.92
C GLY A 390 -26.10 25.38 -18.87
N GLN A 391 -26.20 26.07 -20.00
CA GLN A 391 -27.22 25.78 -21.02
C GLN A 391 -26.97 24.40 -21.66
N LYS A 392 -28.00 23.56 -21.67
CA LYS A 392 -27.98 22.23 -22.28
C LYS A 392 -28.55 22.31 -23.69
N PHE A 393 -27.74 21.95 -24.68
CA PHE A 393 -28.18 21.83 -26.06
C PHE A 393 -28.56 20.39 -26.38
N VAL A 394 -29.76 20.20 -26.91
CA VAL A 394 -30.23 18.92 -27.44
C VAL A 394 -30.40 19.00 -28.95
N GLN A 395 -30.04 17.95 -29.67
CA GLN A 395 -30.02 17.97 -31.14
C GLN A 395 -31.36 17.51 -31.72
N TRP A 396 -31.89 18.22 -32.72
CA TRP A 396 -32.98 17.72 -33.55
C TRP A 396 -32.57 16.40 -34.25
N GLY A 397 -33.54 15.53 -34.52
CA GLY A 397 -33.30 14.23 -35.16
C GLY A 397 -32.71 13.17 -34.21
N LYS A 398 -32.49 13.50 -32.93
CA LYS A 398 -31.96 12.59 -31.91
C LYS A 398 -32.98 12.42 -30.78
N GLY A 399 -33.03 11.21 -30.20
CA GLY A 399 -33.77 10.98 -28.96
C GLY A 399 -33.08 11.66 -27.78
N TRP A 400 -33.85 12.35 -26.93
CA TRP A 400 -33.32 13.10 -25.79
C TRP A 400 -33.40 12.26 -24.52
N LYS A 401 -32.26 11.74 -24.06
CA LYS A 401 -32.21 10.95 -22.83
C LYS A 401 -32.33 11.83 -21.58
N LYS A 402 -33.10 11.35 -20.61
CA LYS A 402 -33.37 11.97 -19.31
C LYS A 402 -32.11 12.30 -18.53
#